data_AF-A0A8T4NIV7-F1
#
_entry.id   AF-A0A8T4NIV7-F1
#
_cell.length_a   1.000
_cell.length_b   1.000
_cell.length_c   1.000
_cell.angle_alpha   90.00
_cell.angle_beta   90.00
_cell.angle_gamma   90.00
#
_symmetry.space_group_name_H-M   'P 1'
#
loop_
_entity.id
_entity.type
_entity.pdbx_description
1 polymer ?
#
loop_
_entity_poly.entity_id
_entity_poly.type
_entity_poly.pdbx_seq_one_letter_code
_entity_poly.pdbx_strand_id
1 'polypeptide(L)'
;MADKKRIARCIVFFLTGVILTSFFATAFWPFDKVDLSPSQNTDVSVQVGNAAPTVAITSLESSIPLSEGTTYSANIDFEATDANGVNTLDDSSVSIVFAFPAGGPYTEQRTGSISDCTPSTLGNVRTYDCDITMQYFDSAGTWDVTVSVSDTGATPLTSQDTSTTTVNLLKGILLTAGSPIGFGTVAPGQNDVTSPPTTVKNNGNYEGTIDVTAYALYETGGSNIPAANFNAAGSNEANVCAGAGTTTLIQATQTTVTSTNLEKGDGASENMKWCLDVPSSIVSAAYSTSISPSQQWTIAI
;
A
#
# COMPACT_ATOMS: atom_id res chain seq x y z
N MET A 1 -41.37 -14.30 -43.67
CA MET A 1 -40.64 -15.16 -42.69
C MET A 1 -40.48 -16.63 -43.16
N ALA A 2 -40.59 -16.92 -44.46
CA ALA A 2 -40.50 -18.28 -45.01
C ALA A 2 -39.14 -18.61 -45.67
N ASP A 3 -38.32 -17.60 -46.01
CA ASP A 3 -37.06 -17.82 -46.75
C ASP A 3 -35.82 -18.11 -45.90
N LYS A 4 -35.79 -17.72 -44.62
CA LYS A 4 -34.63 -18.00 -43.75
C LYS A 4 -34.48 -19.49 -43.40
N LYS A 5 -35.55 -20.29 -43.52
CA LYS A 5 -35.51 -21.74 -43.25
C LYS A 5 -34.93 -22.58 -44.41
N ARG A 6 -34.87 -22.04 -45.64
CA ARG A 6 -34.33 -22.76 -46.80
C ARG A 6 -32.80 -22.67 -46.87
N ILE A 7 -32.23 -21.53 -46.47
CA ILE A 7 -30.76 -21.32 -46.48
C ILE A 7 -30.08 -22.16 -45.38
N ALA A 8 -30.69 -22.28 -44.19
CA ALA A 8 -30.15 -23.11 -43.10
C ALA A 8 -30.10 -24.60 -43.44
N ARG A 9 -31.04 -25.12 -44.26
CA ARG A 9 -31.06 -26.53 -44.67
C ARG A 9 -30.01 -26.87 -45.73
N CYS A 10 -29.63 -25.92 -46.59
CA CYS A 10 -28.54 -26.13 -47.55
C CYS A 10 -27.16 -26.10 -46.89
N ILE A 11 -26.94 -25.27 -45.86
CA ILE A 11 -25.65 -25.19 -45.15
C ILE A 11 -25.39 -26.46 -44.33
N VAL A 12 -26.42 -27.02 -43.68
CA VAL A 12 -26.27 -28.28 -42.92
C VAL A 12 -25.93 -29.45 -43.85
N PHE A 13 -26.58 -29.57 -45.01
CA PHE A 13 -26.28 -30.64 -45.96
C PHE A 13 -24.86 -30.52 -46.56
N PHE A 14 -24.38 -29.29 -46.82
CA PHE A 14 -23.01 -29.09 -47.32
C PHE A 14 -21.95 -29.38 -46.24
N LEU A 15 -22.20 -29.05 -44.96
CA LEU A 15 -21.27 -29.38 -43.88
C LEU A 15 -21.21 -30.89 -43.58
N THR A 16 -22.34 -31.61 -43.57
CA THR A 16 -22.30 -33.08 -43.38
C THR A 16 -21.63 -33.82 -44.55
N GLY A 17 -21.71 -33.30 -45.78
CA GLY A 17 -21.02 -33.89 -46.94
C GLY A 17 -19.49 -33.74 -46.91
N VAL A 18 -18.99 -32.63 -46.35
CA VAL A 18 -17.54 -32.37 -46.20
C VAL A 18 -16.96 -33.11 -44.99
N ILE A 19 -17.74 -33.33 -43.94
CA ILE A 19 -17.30 -34.09 -42.74
C ILE A 19 -17.30 -35.61 -43.01
N LEU A 20 -18.16 -36.15 -43.88
CA LEU A 20 -18.16 -37.59 -44.19
C LEU A 20 -17.12 -38.02 -45.26
N THR A 21 -16.66 -37.10 -46.11
CA THR A 21 -15.62 -37.43 -47.12
C THR A 21 -14.19 -37.26 -46.61
N SER A 22 -13.99 -36.63 -45.45
CA SER A 22 -12.69 -36.54 -44.78
C SER A 22 -12.35 -37.74 -43.88
N PHE A 23 -13.28 -38.69 -43.68
CA PHE A 23 -13.03 -39.90 -42.87
C PHE A 23 -12.67 -41.16 -43.67
N PHE A 24 -12.66 -41.13 -45.01
CA PHE A 24 -12.45 -42.34 -45.82
C PHE A 24 -11.26 -42.29 -46.80
N ALA A 25 -10.40 -41.27 -46.72
CA ALA A 25 -9.22 -41.13 -47.60
C ALA A 25 -7.86 -41.28 -46.89
N THR A 26 -7.82 -41.77 -45.64
CA THR A 26 -6.62 -42.39 -45.06
C THR A 26 -6.83 -43.90 -45.00
N ALA A 27 -7.05 -44.45 -46.19
CA ALA A 27 -6.86 -45.86 -46.44
C ALA A 27 -5.47 -46.28 -45.96
N PHE A 28 -5.46 -47.32 -45.12
CA PHE A 28 -4.50 -48.43 -45.21
C PHE A 28 -3.04 -47.99 -45.34
N TRP A 29 -2.46 -47.58 -44.22
CA TRP A 29 -1.06 -47.88 -44.00
C TRP A 29 -0.94 -49.40 -43.80
N PRO A 30 -0.17 -50.12 -44.64
CA PRO A 30 0.08 -51.53 -44.43
C PRO A 30 1.02 -51.68 -43.24
N PHE A 31 0.51 -52.18 -42.11
CA PHE A 31 1.32 -52.68 -41.00
C PHE A 31 1.99 -54.03 -41.34
N ASP A 32 2.31 -54.30 -42.60
CA ASP A 32 2.88 -55.58 -43.01
C ASP A 32 4.37 -55.73 -42.72
N LYS A 33 5.05 -54.71 -42.15
CA LYS A 33 6.45 -54.84 -41.70
C LYS A 33 6.76 -53.98 -40.48
N VAL A 34 6.09 -54.24 -39.37
CA VAL A 34 6.76 -54.07 -38.07
C VAL A 34 7.27 -55.44 -37.68
N ASP A 35 8.45 -55.78 -38.18
CA ASP A 35 9.17 -56.98 -37.80
C ASP A 35 9.76 -56.73 -36.40
N LEU A 36 8.98 -57.02 -35.36
CA LEU A 36 9.46 -57.08 -33.98
C LEU A 36 10.34 -58.34 -33.83
N SER A 37 11.50 -58.35 -34.49
CA SER A 37 12.55 -59.33 -34.20
C SER A 37 12.98 -59.13 -32.74
N PRO A 38 12.77 -60.11 -31.84
CA PRO A 38 13.03 -59.94 -30.40
C PRO A 38 14.53 -60.10 -30.05
N SER A 39 15.45 -59.65 -30.90
CA SER A 39 16.88 -59.95 -30.74
C SER A 39 17.78 -58.78 -30.33
N GLN A 40 17.25 -57.56 -30.25
CA GLN A 40 18.00 -56.42 -29.70
C GLN A 40 17.11 -55.59 -28.79
N ASN A 41 17.60 -55.25 -27.60
CA ASN A 41 16.95 -54.28 -26.74
C ASN A 41 16.90 -52.95 -27.49
N THR A 42 15.74 -52.57 -28.01
CA THR A 42 15.54 -51.22 -28.52
C THR A 42 15.37 -50.33 -27.31
N ASP A 43 16.42 -49.58 -26.97
CA ASP A 43 16.32 -48.55 -25.93
C ASP A 43 15.36 -47.47 -26.43
N VAL A 44 14.13 -47.49 -25.90
CA VAL A 44 13.14 -46.44 -26.14
C VAL A 44 13.48 -45.30 -25.18
N SER A 45 14.18 -44.27 -25.66
CA SER A 45 14.32 -43.03 -24.91
C SER A 45 13.06 -42.20 -25.09
N VAL A 46 12.19 -42.17 -24.08
CA VAL A 46 11.12 -41.17 -24.00
C VAL A 46 11.72 -39.90 -23.44
N GLN A 47 11.89 -38.87 -24.28
CA GLN A 47 12.29 -37.56 -23.82
C GLN A 47 11.07 -36.85 -23.25
N VAL A 48 10.95 -36.80 -21.93
CA VAL A 48 9.94 -35.97 -21.26
C VAL A 48 10.48 -34.54 -21.29
N GLY A 49 9.74 -33.62 -21.91
CA GLY A 49 10.12 -32.20 -21.94
C GLY A 49 10.07 -31.57 -20.55
N ASN A 50 10.78 -30.45 -20.39
CA ASN A 50 10.63 -29.58 -19.22
C ASN A 50 9.23 -28.94 -19.25
N ALA A 51 8.52 -28.96 -18.13
CA ALA A 51 7.20 -28.36 -17.96
C ALA A 51 7.30 -27.27 -16.90
N ALA A 52 6.68 -26.12 -17.14
CA ALA A 52 6.68 -25.03 -16.18
C ALA A 52 6.03 -25.46 -14.86
N PRO A 53 6.53 -25.00 -13.70
CA PRO A 53 5.87 -25.27 -12.43
C PRO A 53 4.49 -24.62 -12.39
N THR A 54 3.62 -25.05 -11.48
CA THR A 54 2.39 -24.34 -11.13
C THR A 54 2.60 -23.63 -9.80
N VAL A 55 2.27 -22.35 -9.72
CA VAL A 55 2.39 -21.53 -8.52
C VAL A 55 1.00 -21.13 -8.06
N ALA A 56 0.74 -21.21 -6.75
CA ALA A 56 -0.52 -20.78 -6.15
C ALA A 56 -0.28 -20.16 -4.77
N ILE A 57 -0.80 -18.94 -4.55
CA ILE A 57 -0.85 -18.33 -3.22
C ILE A 57 -1.90 -19.11 -2.41
N THR A 58 -1.46 -19.67 -1.29
CA THR A 58 -2.29 -20.52 -0.41
C THR A 58 -2.76 -19.79 0.83
N SER A 59 -1.97 -18.82 1.33
CA SER A 59 -2.32 -17.94 2.43
C SER A 59 -1.80 -16.53 2.13
N LEU A 60 -2.63 -15.53 2.35
CA LEU A 60 -2.25 -14.13 2.31
C LEU A 60 -3.12 -13.38 3.31
N GLU A 61 -2.49 -12.58 4.16
CA GLU A 61 -3.24 -11.70 5.06
C GLU A 61 -4.14 -10.76 4.25
N SER A 62 -5.45 -10.75 4.55
CA SER A 62 -6.40 -9.89 3.83
C SER A 62 -6.23 -8.41 4.18
N SER A 63 -5.59 -8.11 5.32
CA SER A 63 -5.32 -6.75 5.76
C SER A 63 -4.04 -6.67 6.58
N ILE A 64 -3.22 -5.67 6.29
CA ILE A 64 -1.96 -5.34 6.95
C ILE A 64 -2.22 -4.18 7.93
N PRO A 65 -2.17 -4.40 9.25
CA PRO A 65 -2.42 -3.40 10.29
C PRO A 65 -1.13 -2.66 10.69
N LEU A 66 -0.73 -1.67 9.90
CA LEU A 66 0.37 -0.76 10.23
C LEU A 66 0.12 -0.03 11.55
N SER A 67 1.20 0.15 12.31
CA SER A 67 1.24 0.87 13.59
C SER A 67 2.29 1.98 13.56
N GLU A 68 2.04 3.07 14.28
CA GLU A 68 2.82 4.31 14.17
C GLU A 68 4.31 4.11 14.44
N GLY A 69 5.16 4.56 13.51
CA GLY A 69 6.62 4.54 13.65
C GLY A 69 7.26 3.14 13.71
N THR A 70 6.54 2.08 13.33
CA THR A 70 7.02 0.69 13.39
C THR A 70 6.94 -0.02 12.04
N THR A 71 7.67 -1.11 11.86
CA THR A 71 7.49 -1.98 10.70
C THR A 71 6.50 -3.10 11.02
N TYR A 72 5.87 -3.66 9.99
CA TYR A 72 5.00 -4.82 10.09
C TYR A 72 5.52 -5.96 9.20
N SER A 73 5.50 -7.21 9.68
CA SER A 73 5.88 -8.39 8.89
C SER A 73 4.62 -9.02 8.31
N ALA A 74 4.39 -8.85 7.00
CA ALA A 74 3.25 -9.42 6.31
C ALA A 74 3.57 -10.86 5.87
N ASN A 75 2.77 -11.81 6.35
CA ASN A 75 2.94 -13.21 6.02
C ASN A 75 2.25 -13.59 4.70
N ILE A 76 2.94 -14.39 3.89
CA ILE A 76 2.41 -14.99 2.67
C ILE A 76 2.92 -16.42 2.52
N ASP A 77 2.00 -17.35 2.25
CA ASP A 77 2.31 -18.72 1.89
C ASP A 77 1.96 -18.99 0.44
N PHE A 78 2.87 -19.57 -0.31
CA PHE A 78 2.57 -20.07 -1.65
C PHE A 78 3.19 -21.44 -1.91
N GLU A 79 2.55 -22.19 -2.80
CA GLU A 79 2.98 -23.52 -3.22
C GLU A 79 3.45 -23.49 -4.66
N ALA A 80 4.54 -24.19 -4.93
CA ALA A 80 5.04 -24.49 -6.25
C ALA A 80 5.02 -26.00 -6.48
N THR A 81 4.36 -26.43 -7.55
CA THR A 81 4.28 -27.85 -7.97
C THR A 81 4.95 -28.02 -9.32
N ASP A 82 5.87 -28.97 -9.42
CA ASP A 82 6.58 -29.27 -10.67
C ASP A 82 6.31 -30.73 -11.11
N ALA A 83 5.90 -30.92 -12.37
CA ALA A 83 5.63 -32.23 -12.95
C ALA A 83 6.92 -33.04 -13.24
N ASN A 84 8.05 -32.35 -13.42
CA ASN A 84 9.39 -32.92 -13.53
C ASN A 84 10.01 -33.26 -12.16
N GLY A 85 9.37 -32.81 -11.07
CA GLY A 85 9.68 -33.14 -9.69
C GLY A 85 10.30 -31.98 -8.92
N VAL A 86 10.02 -31.87 -7.62
CA VAL A 86 10.35 -30.69 -6.80
C VAL A 86 11.84 -30.27 -6.78
N ASN A 87 12.76 -31.19 -7.09
CA ASN A 87 14.19 -30.90 -7.15
C ASN A 87 14.59 -30.07 -8.37
N THR A 88 13.70 -29.89 -9.35
CA THR A 88 13.91 -28.98 -10.48
C THR A 88 13.47 -27.56 -10.17
N LEU A 89 12.86 -27.26 -9.02
CA LEU A 89 12.57 -25.88 -8.64
C LEU A 89 13.85 -25.13 -8.26
N ASP A 90 14.02 -23.92 -8.79
CA ASP A 90 15.10 -23.02 -8.44
C ASP A 90 14.69 -22.09 -7.30
N ASP A 91 15.01 -22.45 -6.06
CA ASP A 91 14.70 -21.61 -4.90
C ASP A 91 15.33 -20.21 -5.01
N SER A 92 16.44 -20.05 -5.73
CA SER A 92 17.09 -18.74 -5.91
C SER A 92 16.32 -17.80 -6.84
N SER A 93 15.35 -18.34 -7.60
CA SER A 93 14.46 -17.59 -8.48
C SER A 93 13.18 -17.11 -7.78
N VAL A 94 12.97 -17.48 -6.50
CA VAL A 94 11.82 -17.01 -5.73
C VAL A 94 11.81 -15.49 -5.66
N SER A 95 10.71 -14.90 -6.13
CA SER A 95 10.47 -13.47 -6.13
C SER A 95 9.07 -13.17 -5.66
N ILE A 96 8.97 -12.27 -4.68
CA ILE A 96 7.72 -11.82 -4.07
C ILE A 96 7.66 -10.31 -4.23
N VAL A 97 6.55 -9.78 -4.73
CA VAL A 97 6.39 -8.35 -4.96
C VAL A 97 5.02 -7.92 -4.44
N PHE A 98 5.04 -7.09 -3.42
CA PHE A 98 3.89 -6.29 -2.99
C PHE A 98 4.00 -4.97 -3.72
N ALA A 99 3.05 -4.67 -4.61
CA ALA A 99 3.02 -3.46 -5.41
C ALA A 99 1.73 -2.68 -5.14
N PHE A 100 1.85 -1.39 -4.83
CA PHE A 100 0.69 -0.52 -4.79
C PHE A 100 0.31 -0.16 -6.24
N PRO A 101 -0.89 -0.53 -6.74
CA PRO A 101 -1.28 -0.32 -8.12
C PRO A 101 -1.23 1.17 -8.48
N ALA A 102 -0.57 1.47 -9.59
CA ALA A 102 -0.28 2.83 -10.00
C ALA A 102 -1.57 3.62 -10.33
N GLY A 103 -1.89 4.59 -9.47
CA GLY A 103 -2.84 5.68 -9.73
C GLY A 103 -2.27 7.07 -9.40
N GLY A 104 -0.99 7.16 -9.00
CA GLY A 104 -0.32 8.39 -8.55
C GLY A 104 1.20 8.36 -8.73
N PRO A 105 1.95 9.37 -8.26
CA PRO A 105 3.38 9.58 -8.57
C PRO A 105 4.35 8.57 -7.93
N TYR A 106 3.88 7.63 -7.11
CA TYR A 106 4.71 6.65 -6.42
C TYR A 106 4.30 5.23 -6.83
N THR A 107 5.18 4.55 -7.58
CA THR A 107 5.17 3.08 -7.67
C THR A 107 5.84 2.56 -6.41
N GLU A 108 5.09 2.45 -5.32
CA GLU A 108 5.58 1.90 -4.07
C GLU A 108 5.59 0.37 -4.15
N GLN A 109 6.71 -0.24 -3.77
CA GLN A 109 6.87 -1.70 -3.81
C GLN A 109 7.70 -2.21 -2.64
N ARG A 110 7.35 -3.40 -2.16
CA ARG A 110 8.16 -4.21 -1.24
C ARG A 110 8.46 -5.52 -1.95
N THR A 111 9.74 -5.88 -1.99
CA THR A 111 10.22 -7.08 -2.67
C THR A 111 10.79 -8.05 -1.65
N GLY A 112 10.44 -9.32 -1.77
CA GLY A 112 11.05 -10.42 -1.03
C GLY A 112 11.73 -11.41 -1.95
N SER A 113 12.61 -12.21 -1.37
CA SER A 113 13.32 -13.31 -2.03
C SER A 113 13.34 -14.54 -1.14
N ILE A 114 14.06 -15.59 -1.54
CA ILE A 114 14.24 -16.79 -0.72
C ILE A 114 14.81 -16.53 0.68
N SER A 115 15.56 -15.43 0.90
CA SER A 115 16.05 -15.09 2.25
C SER A 115 14.95 -14.73 3.24
N ASP A 116 13.78 -14.36 2.73
CA ASP A 116 12.61 -13.96 3.51
C ASP A 116 11.62 -15.12 3.66
N CYS A 117 12.01 -16.32 3.20
CA CYS A 117 11.15 -17.50 3.11
C CYS A 117 11.76 -18.71 3.81
N THR A 118 10.88 -19.57 4.34
CA THR A 118 11.22 -20.90 4.84
C THR A 118 10.59 -21.95 3.92
N PRO A 119 11.36 -22.60 3.03
CA PRO A 119 10.81 -23.64 2.16
C PRO A 119 10.59 -24.95 2.91
N SER A 120 9.50 -25.64 2.60
CA SER A 120 9.22 -27.01 3.02
C SER A 120 8.77 -27.85 1.82
N THR A 121 8.90 -29.17 1.88
CA THR A 121 8.65 -30.04 0.72
C THR A 121 7.84 -31.27 1.12
N LEU A 122 6.78 -31.54 0.36
CA LEU A 122 5.94 -32.72 0.50
C LEU A 122 5.60 -33.28 -0.89
N GLY A 123 6.21 -34.41 -1.24
CA GLY A 123 6.04 -35.01 -2.57
C GLY A 123 6.62 -34.11 -3.66
N ASN A 124 5.78 -33.69 -4.62
CA ASN A 124 6.16 -32.81 -5.73
C ASN A 124 5.82 -31.33 -5.47
N VAL A 125 5.43 -30.98 -4.24
CA VAL A 125 5.05 -29.63 -3.84
C VAL A 125 6.13 -29.05 -2.94
N ARG A 126 6.56 -27.82 -3.24
CA ARG A 126 7.36 -26.97 -2.35
C ARG A 126 6.50 -25.82 -1.86
N THR A 127 6.38 -25.70 -0.54
CA THR A 127 5.65 -24.60 0.11
C THR A 127 6.68 -23.59 0.61
N TYR A 128 6.44 -22.31 0.38
CA TYR A 128 7.26 -21.21 0.87
C TYR A 128 6.42 -20.38 1.84
N ASP A 129 6.85 -20.33 3.11
CA ASP A 129 6.30 -19.46 4.15
C ASP A 129 7.21 -18.24 4.26
N CYS A 130 6.71 -17.06 3.90
CA CYS A 130 7.53 -15.86 3.73
C CYS A 130 7.01 -14.66 4.53
N ASP A 131 7.95 -13.84 4.99
CA ASP A 131 7.72 -12.65 5.80
C ASP A 131 8.21 -11.39 5.07
N ILE A 132 7.29 -10.57 4.57
CA ILE A 132 7.63 -9.33 3.84
C ILE A 132 7.46 -8.11 4.76
N THR A 133 8.55 -7.35 4.93
CA THR A 133 8.51 -6.15 5.78
C THR A 133 7.81 -4.98 5.08
N MET A 134 6.72 -4.53 5.70
CA MET A 134 5.98 -3.32 5.38
C MET A 134 6.40 -2.18 6.33
N GLN A 135 6.52 -0.96 5.82
CA GLN A 135 6.85 0.24 6.59
C GLN A 135 5.57 0.95 7.07
N TYR A 136 5.59 1.60 8.23
CA TYR A 136 4.42 2.35 8.73
C TYR A 136 3.91 3.45 7.78
N PHE A 137 4.73 3.90 6.84
CA PHE A 137 4.41 4.92 5.85
C PHE A 137 4.02 4.36 4.46
N ASP A 138 3.94 3.02 4.31
CA ASP A 138 3.45 2.38 3.09
C ASP A 138 2.01 2.82 2.80
N SER A 139 1.71 3.13 1.53
CA SER A 139 0.41 3.68 1.11
C SER A 139 -0.77 2.82 1.57
N ALA A 140 -1.78 3.47 2.12
CA ALA A 140 -3.05 2.81 2.43
C ALA A 140 -3.81 2.45 1.15
N GLY A 141 -4.52 1.31 1.18
CA GLY A 141 -5.34 0.84 0.06
C GLY A 141 -5.00 -0.59 -0.35
N THR A 142 -5.47 -0.98 -1.54
CA THR A 142 -5.25 -2.32 -2.08
C THR A 142 -3.84 -2.43 -2.67
N TRP A 143 -3.13 -3.50 -2.34
CA TRP A 143 -1.83 -3.85 -2.90
C TRP A 143 -1.95 -5.15 -3.70
N ASP A 144 -1.33 -5.19 -4.88
CA ASP A 144 -1.17 -6.39 -5.68
C ASP A 144 0.02 -7.18 -5.14
N VAL A 145 -0.17 -8.47 -4.85
CA VAL A 145 0.88 -9.36 -4.34
C VAL A 145 1.13 -10.42 -5.38
N THR A 146 2.32 -10.39 -5.99
CA THR A 146 2.74 -11.35 -7.01
C THR A 146 3.88 -12.20 -6.47
N VAL A 147 3.74 -13.52 -6.59
CA VAL A 147 4.79 -14.50 -6.27
C VAL A 147 5.20 -15.21 -7.54
N SER A 148 6.47 -15.56 -7.67
CA SER A 148 6.98 -16.31 -8.81
C SER A 148 8.16 -17.21 -8.45
N VAL A 149 8.31 -18.30 -9.19
CA VAL A 149 9.45 -19.21 -9.13
C VAL A 149 9.68 -19.84 -10.50
N SER A 150 10.93 -20.16 -10.78
CA SER A 150 11.40 -20.84 -11.97
C SER A 150 11.85 -22.27 -11.67
N ASP A 151 11.89 -23.10 -12.71
CA ASP A 151 12.59 -24.38 -12.69
C ASP A 151 14.06 -24.27 -13.21
N THR A 152 14.86 -25.30 -12.99
CA THR A 152 16.26 -25.45 -13.42
C THR A 152 16.39 -26.29 -14.69
N GLY A 153 15.34 -26.38 -15.51
CA GLY A 153 15.36 -27.18 -16.74
C GLY A 153 16.35 -26.64 -17.78
N ALA A 154 16.54 -27.39 -18.88
CA ALA A 154 17.39 -26.95 -19.99
C ALA A 154 16.92 -25.59 -20.59
N THR A 155 15.63 -25.32 -20.47
CA THR A 155 15.01 -24.01 -20.69
C THR A 155 14.22 -23.66 -19.44
N PRO A 156 14.77 -22.82 -18.54
CA PRO A 156 14.07 -22.39 -17.33
C PRO A 156 12.72 -21.76 -17.67
N LEU A 157 11.67 -22.22 -17.02
CA LEU A 157 10.33 -21.65 -17.15
C LEU A 157 9.88 -21.06 -15.82
N THR A 158 9.37 -19.82 -15.85
CA THR A 158 8.84 -19.11 -14.69
C THR A 158 7.33 -19.20 -14.66
N SER A 159 6.78 -19.48 -13.49
CA SER A 159 5.35 -19.34 -13.22
C SER A 159 5.12 -18.36 -12.09
N GLN A 160 3.94 -17.75 -12.09
CA GLN A 160 3.56 -16.73 -11.13
C GLN A 160 2.09 -16.86 -10.75
N ASP A 161 1.75 -16.33 -9.59
CA ASP A 161 0.38 -16.12 -9.14
C ASP A 161 0.24 -14.71 -8.53
N THR A 162 -0.95 -14.13 -8.61
CA THR A 162 -1.23 -12.77 -8.14
C THR A 162 -2.51 -12.75 -7.31
N SER A 163 -2.43 -12.15 -6.13
CA SER A 163 -3.56 -11.89 -5.24
C SER A 163 -3.53 -10.43 -4.76
N THR A 164 -4.44 -10.03 -3.87
CA THR A 164 -4.47 -8.68 -3.30
C THR A 164 -4.61 -8.70 -1.78
N THR A 165 -4.02 -7.70 -1.13
CA THR A 165 -4.20 -7.40 0.29
C THR A 165 -4.54 -5.92 0.47
N THR A 166 -4.91 -5.52 1.68
CA THR A 166 -5.24 -4.11 2.01
C THR A 166 -4.37 -3.58 3.13
N VAL A 167 -3.73 -2.44 2.91
CA VAL A 167 -2.98 -1.71 3.94
C VAL A 167 -3.91 -0.66 4.56
N ASN A 168 -4.00 -0.63 5.89
CA ASN A 168 -4.87 0.32 6.59
C ASN A 168 -4.36 1.77 6.47
N LEU A 169 -5.29 2.72 6.53
CA LEU A 169 -4.95 4.13 6.72
C LEU A 169 -4.54 4.37 8.17
N LEU A 170 -3.37 4.96 8.35
CA LEU A 170 -2.78 5.29 9.63
C LEU A 170 -2.55 6.81 9.70
N LYS A 171 -3.40 7.49 10.45
CA LYS A 171 -3.28 8.91 10.80
C LYS A 171 -2.60 8.99 12.16
N GLY A 172 -1.29 9.22 12.15
CA GLY A 172 -0.49 9.33 13.35
C GLY A 172 0.46 10.53 13.24
N ILE A 173 0.54 11.33 14.30
CA ILE A 173 1.49 12.45 14.37
C ILE A 173 2.22 12.45 15.70
N LEU A 174 3.44 12.97 15.69
CA LEU A 174 4.24 13.19 16.88
C LEU A 174 4.71 14.64 16.92
N LEU A 175 4.40 15.35 18.01
CA LEU A 175 4.96 16.68 18.26
C LEU A 175 6.37 16.55 18.82
N THR A 176 7.38 16.97 18.07
CA THR A 176 8.80 16.78 18.44
C THR A 176 9.44 18.04 19.02
N ALA A 177 8.87 19.22 18.79
CA ALA A 177 9.32 20.49 19.33
C ALA A 177 8.18 21.50 19.46
N GLY A 178 8.36 22.54 20.28
CA GLY A 178 7.39 23.64 20.41
C GLY A 178 6.05 23.25 21.02
N SER A 179 6.01 22.19 21.82
CA SER A 179 4.87 21.80 22.64
C SER A 179 5.27 21.83 24.13
N PRO A 180 4.48 22.45 25.02
CA PRO A 180 3.23 23.17 24.73
C PRO A 180 3.48 24.46 23.94
N ILE A 181 2.47 24.92 23.18
CA ILE A 181 2.49 26.22 22.48
C ILE A 181 2.43 27.33 23.54
N GLY A 182 3.33 28.32 23.45
CA GLY A 182 3.47 29.35 24.48
C GLY A 182 3.91 30.71 23.93
N PHE A 183 3.17 31.75 24.34
CA PHE A 183 3.41 33.14 23.93
C PHE A 183 4.10 33.99 25.01
N GLY A 184 4.51 33.38 26.13
CA GLY A 184 5.12 34.08 27.25
C GLY A 184 4.14 35.01 27.99
N THR A 185 4.65 36.15 28.49
CA THR A 185 3.82 37.21 29.09
C THR A 185 3.39 38.17 28.01
N VAL A 186 2.10 38.42 27.91
CA VAL A 186 1.52 39.35 26.95
C VAL A 186 0.94 40.58 27.65
N ALA A 187 0.97 41.72 26.96
CA ALA A 187 0.37 42.97 27.42
C ALA A 187 -0.91 43.28 26.64
N PRO A 188 -1.89 43.97 27.25
CA PRO A 188 -3.16 44.29 26.59
C PRO A 188 -2.94 45.10 25.31
N GLY A 189 -3.59 44.68 24.22
CA GLY A 189 -3.50 45.36 22.92
C GLY A 189 -2.20 45.12 22.15
N GLN A 190 -1.33 44.21 22.59
CA GLN A 190 -0.22 43.76 21.76
C GLN A 190 -0.74 42.99 20.54
N ASN A 191 -0.24 43.33 19.37
CA ASN A 191 -0.52 42.60 18.15
C ASN A 191 0.72 41.81 17.72
N ASP A 192 0.51 40.84 16.85
CA ASP A 192 1.59 40.09 16.20
C ASP A 192 2.51 39.32 17.17
N VAL A 193 1.99 38.85 18.31
CA VAL A 193 2.78 38.08 19.28
C VAL A 193 3.00 36.66 18.74
N THR A 194 4.25 36.26 18.53
CA THR A 194 4.60 34.95 17.96
C THR A 194 5.08 33.96 19.03
N SER A 195 4.80 32.68 18.80
CA SER A 195 5.37 31.55 19.57
C SER A 195 6.51 30.91 18.77
N PRO A 196 7.50 30.28 19.42
CA PRO A 196 8.37 29.32 18.75
C PRO A 196 7.54 28.30 17.92
N PRO A 197 8.01 27.90 16.73
CA PRO A 197 7.29 26.93 15.91
C PRO A 197 7.11 25.58 16.60
N THR A 198 6.00 24.91 16.31
CA THR A 198 5.76 23.51 16.71
C THR A 198 6.09 22.58 15.56
N THR A 199 7.02 21.66 15.77
CA THR A 199 7.37 20.65 14.76
C THR A 199 6.45 19.44 14.89
N VAL A 200 5.73 19.15 13.82
CA VAL A 200 4.81 18.01 13.69
C VAL A 200 5.46 16.98 12.78
N LYS A 201 5.79 15.80 13.31
CA LYS A 201 6.30 14.67 12.52
C LYS A 201 5.14 13.78 12.11
N ASN A 202 5.08 13.37 10.85
CA ASN A 202 4.17 12.33 10.40
C ASN A 202 4.68 10.97 10.89
N ASN A 203 3.86 10.26 11.64
CA ASN A 203 4.17 8.93 12.15
C ASN A 203 3.25 7.85 11.56
N GLY A 204 2.48 8.20 10.51
CA GLY A 204 1.60 7.31 9.77
C GLY A 204 1.87 7.30 8.26
N ASN A 205 0.86 6.87 7.49
CA ASN A 205 0.90 6.81 6.02
C ASN A 205 -0.09 7.76 5.34
N TYR A 206 -0.80 8.59 6.11
CA TYR A 206 -1.66 9.65 5.57
C TYR A 206 -0.83 10.89 5.24
N GLU A 207 -0.96 11.40 4.02
CA GLU A 207 -0.42 12.69 3.61
C GLU A 207 -1.55 13.72 3.55
N GLY A 208 -1.33 14.91 4.10
CA GLY A 208 -2.37 15.93 4.10
C GLY A 208 -2.02 17.19 4.89
N THR A 209 -3.04 17.99 5.12
CA THR A 209 -2.98 19.22 5.92
C THR A 209 -3.14 18.91 7.41
N ILE A 210 -2.59 19.78 8.25
CA ILE A 210 -2.74 19.71 9.70
C ILE A 210 -4.02 20.42 10.13
N ASP A 211 -4.78 19.76 10.99
CA ASP A 211 -5.95 20.31 11.66
C ASP A 211 -5.62 20.73 13.09
N VAL A 212 -6.16 21.87 13.50
CA VAL A 212 -6.01 22.40 14.86
C VAL A 212 -7.37 22.63 15.48
N THR A 213 -7.61 22.08 16.67
CA THR A 213 -8.75 22.47 17.52
C THR A 213 -8.22 23.31 18.67
N ALA A 214 -8.50 24.62 18.61
CA ALA A 214 -8.04 25.57 19.62
C ALA A 214 -9.13 25.93 20.62
N TYR A 215 -8.70 26.28 21.83
CA TYR A 215 -9.53 26.81 22.90
C TYR A 215 -8.95 28.13 23.39
N ALA A 216 -9.79 28.97 24.00
CA ALA A 216 -9.32 30.17 24.67
C ALA A 216 -8.19 29.87 25.66
N LEU A 217 -7.19 30.75 25.72
CA LEU A 217 -6.24 30.74 26.82
C LEU A 217 -6.87 31.50 27.99
N TYR A 218 -6.69 31.04 29.22
CA TYR A 218 -7.13 31.82 30.36
C TYR A 218 -5.99 32.12 31.33
N GLU A 219 -6.17 33.22 32.02
CA GLU A 219 -5.36 33.64 33.15
C GLU A 219 -5.91 33.04 34.44
N THR A 220 -5.03 32.92 35.44
CA THR A 220 -5.42 32.67 36.82
C THR A 220 -6.16 33.90 37.39
N GLY A 221 -7.47 34.00 37.12
CA GLY A 221 -8.27 35.17 37.50
C GLY A 221 -9.54 35.39 36.67
N GLY A 222 -9.70 34.67 35.55
CA GLY A 222 -10.98 34.59 34.81
C GLY A 222 -11.02 35.35 33.48
N SER A 223 -10.06 36.23 33.19
CA SER A 223 -9.87 36.79 31.84
C SER A 223 -9.44 35.69 30.87
N ASN A 224 -9.90 35.77 29.62
CA ASN A 224 -9.49 34.85 28.57
C ASN A 224 -9.19 35.56 27.26
N ILE A 225 -8.32 34.93 26.47
CA ILE A 225 -8.03 35.28 25.09
C ILE A 225 -8.74 34.24 24.22
N PRO A 226 -9.79 34.61 23.48
CA PRO A 226 -10.55 33.68 22.64
C PRO A 226 -9.70 33.04 21.54
N ALA A 227 -10.07 31.83 21.09
CA ALA A 227 -9.39 31.16 19.98
C ALA A 227 -9.34 31.98 18.67
N ALA A 228 -10.33 32.87 18.44
CA ALA A 228 -10.40 33.75 17.28
C ALA A 228 -9.28 34.81 17.21
N ASN A 229 -8.53 34.98 18.28
CA ASN A 229 -7.36 35.84 18.35
C ASN A 229 -6.05 35.13 17.95
N PHE A 230 -6.13 33.84 17.62
CA PHE A 230 -5.00 33.04 17.22
C PHE A 230 -5.03 32.74 15.73
N ASN A 231 -3.85 32.79 15.15
CA ASN A 231 -3.59 32.50 13.76
C ASN A 231 -2.54 31.38 13.70
N ALA A 232 -2.73 30.43 12.78
CA ALA A 232 -1.80 29.33 12.52
C ALA A 232 -1.43 29.29 11.04
N ALA A 233 -0.22 28.82 10.75
CA ALA A 233 0.26 28.65 9.38
C ALA A 233 1.35 27.58 9.28
N GLY A 234 1.55 27.03 8.10
CA GLY A 234 2.68 26.15 7.77
C GLY A 234 4.02 26.90 7.64
N SER A 235 5.09 26.13 7.43
CA SER A 235 6.45 26.68 7.37
C SER A 235 6.71 27.58 6.16
N ASN A 236 5.95 27.39 5.09
CA ASN A 236 5.97 28.16 3.85
C ASN A 236 5.46 29.61 4.00
N GLU A 237 4.63 29.92 5.00
CA GLU A 237 4.12 31.27 5.21
C GLU A 237 5.17 32.17 5.84
N ALA A 238 5.51 33.28 5.17
CA ALA A 238 6.53 34.22 5.65
C ALA A 238 6.09 34.99 6.91
N ASN A 239 4.78 35.26 7.04
CA ASN A 239 4.21 35.98 8.17
C ASN A 239 2.88 35.32 8.60
N VAL A 240 2.87 34.69 9.77
CA VAL A 240 1.68 34.01 10.34
C VAL A 240 0.65 34.97 10.94
N CYS A 241 0.98 36.26 11.12
CA CYS A 241 0.04 37.22 11.70
C CYS A 241 -0.82 37.94 10.66
N ALA A 242 -0.36 38.00 9.41
CA ALA A 242 -1.02 38.75 8.33
C ALA A 242 -0.87 38.12 6.93
N GLY A 243 -0.40 36.87 6.83
CA GLY A 243 -0.13 36.20 5.56
C GLY A 243 -1.39 35.66 4.88
N ALA A 244 -1.36 35.53 3.56
CA ALA A 244 -2.49 35.03 2.78
C ALA A 244 -2.82 33.54 3.05
N GLY A 245 -1.82 32.74 3.46
CA GLY A 245 -2.04 31.34 3.88
C GLY A 245 -2.18 31.17 5.39
N THR A 246 -2.45 32.26 6.12
CA THR A 246 -2.74 32.21 7.55
C THR A 246 -4.18 31.75 7.78
N THR A 247 -4.38 30.91 8.78
CA THR A 247 -5.69 30.41 9.20
C THR A 247 -6.03 30.93 10.59
N THR A 248 -7.10 31.72 10.70
CA THR A 248 -7.65 32.13 12.01
C THR A 248 -8.37 30.96 12.66
N LEU A 249 -8.02 30.67 13.91
CA LEU A 249 -8.56 29.52 14.64
C LEU A 249 -9.95 29.84 15.21
N ILE A 250 -10.77 28.81 15.39
CA ILE A 250 -12.14 28.96 15.89
C ILE A 250 -12.29 28.18 17.20
N GLN A 251 -13.01 28.79 18.16
CA GLN A 251 -13.19 28.23 19.50
C GLN A 251 -13.82 26.84 19.44
N ALA A 252 -13.13 25.86 20.00
CA ALA A 252 -13.55 24.47 20.11
C ALA A 252 -13.99 23.84 18.77
N THR A 253 -13.43 24.32 17.65
CA THR A 253 -13.76 23.86 16.30
C THR A 253 -12.48 23.47 15.58
N GLN A 254 -12.49 22.28 14.98
CA GLN A 254 -11.39 21.82 14.14
C GLN A 254 -11.26 22.75 12.95
N THR A 255 -10.06 23.32 12.77
CA THR A 255 -9.75 24.24 11.68
C THR A 255 -8.55 23.71 10.91
N THR A 256 -8.73 23.52 9.61
CA THR A 256 -7.66 23.05 8.73
C THR A 256 -6.70 24.18 8.37
N VAL A 257 -5.42 23.99 8.63
CA VAL A 257 -4.37 24.95 8.30
C VAL A 257 -3.86 24.67 6.89
N THR A 258 -4.52 25.27 5.90
CA THR A 258 -4.34 24.93 4.47
C THR A 258 -2.95 25.23 3.90
N SER A 259 -2.14 26.02 4.60
CA SER A 259 -0.74 26.28 4.22
C SER A 259 0.21 25.14 4.59
N THR A 260 -0.22 24.16 5.37
CA THR A 260 0.60 22.99 5.76
C THR A 260 0.57 21.90 4.69
N ASN A 261 1.67 21.16 4.55
CA ASN A 261 1.68 19.92 3.79
C ASN A 261 2.54 18.88 4.53
N LEU A 262 1.88 18.03 5.32
CA LEU A 262 2.54 16.99 6.08
C LEU A 262 2.65 15.73 5.22
N GLU A 263 3.75 15.64 4.48
CA GLU A 263 4.10 14.48 3.66
C GLU A 263 4.17 13.19 4.51
N LYS A 264 3.97 12.04 3.87
CA LYS A 264 4.27 10.73 4.48
C LYS A 264 5.73 10.34 4.23
N GLY A 265 6.27 9.46 5.07
CA GLY A 265 7.62 8.91 4.89
C GLY A 265 8.48 9.01 6.15
N ASP A 266 9.65 8.39 6.09
CA ASP A 266 10.61 8.49 7.20
C ASP A 266 11.16 9.92 7.31
N GLY A 267 11.09 10.48 8.50
CA GLY A 267 11.52 11.85 8.79
C GLY A 267 10.59 12.95 8.27
N ALA A 268 9.45 12.63 7.66
CA ALA A 268 8.53 13.65 7.16
C ALA A 268 7.99 14.53 8.32
N SER A 269 8.14 15.84 8.18
CA SER A 269 7.79 16.80 9.23
C SER A 269 7.39 18.16 8.67
N GLU A 270 6.54 18.87 9.39
CA GLU A 270 6.08 20.23 9.09
C GLU A 270 6.27 21.13 10.33
N ASN A 271 6.60 22.40 10.12
CA ASN A 271 6.70 23.37 11.21
C ASN A 271 5.48 24.28 11.21
N MET A 272 4.67 24.16 12.26
CA MET A 272 3.55 25.05 12.53
C MET A 272 4.06 26.36 13.14
N LYS A 273 3.65 27.49 12.58
CA LYS A 273 3.86 28.83 13.13
C LYS A 273 2.57 29.29 13.81
N TRP A 274 2.72 30.14 14.82
CA TRP A 274 1.60 30.64 15.61
C TRP A 274 1.72 32.15 15.83
N CYS A 275 0.57 32.83 15.76
CA CYS A 275 0.46 34.24 16.09
C CYS A 275 -0.76 34.50 16.98
N LEU A 276 -0.64 35.52 17.82
CA LEU A 276 -1.63 35.96 18.77
C LEU A 276 -1.78 37.49 18.70
N ASP A 277 -3.02 37.94 18.51
CA ASP A 277 -3.43 39.32 18.73
C ASP A 277 -4.15 39.46 20.07
N VAL A 278 -3.59 40.24 20.98
CA VAL A 278 -4.00 40.32 22.38
C VAL A 278 -5.11 41.36 22.52
N PRO A 279 -6.33 41.01 22.95
CA PRO A 279 -7.40 42.00 23.13
C PRO A 279 -6.99 43.09 24.13
N SER A 280 -7.38 44.35 23.86
CA SER A 280 -7.09 45.46 24.77
C SER A 280 -7.85 45.39 26.11
N SER A 281 -8.87 44.53 26.19
CA SER A 281 -9.71 44.34 27.38
C SER A 281 -9.15 43.36 28.40
N ILE A 282 -8.06 42.65 28.09
CA ILE A 282 -7.44 41.73 29.05
C ILE A 282 -6.46 42.46 29.98
N VAL A 283 -5.96 41.79 31.01
CA VAL A 283 -4.88 42.30 31.86
C VAL A 283 -3.56 41.63 31.50
N SER A 284 -2.43 42.26 31.81
CA SER A 284 -1.13 41.64 31.53
C SER A 284 -0.89 40.48 32.50
N ALA A 285 -0.76 39.28 31.97
CA ALA A 285 -0.56 38.06 32.74
C ALA A 285 0.00 36.92 31.87
N ALA A 286 0.25 35.78 32.50
CA ALA A 286 0.49 34.52 31.80
C ALA A 286 -0.85 33.83 31.52
N TYR A 287 -1.07 33.49 30.26
CA TYR A 287 -2.28 32.81 29.78
C TYR A 287 -1.93 31.39 29.34
N SER A 288 -2.78 30.41 29.66
CA SER A 288 -2.53 28.99 29.36
C SER A 288 -3.82 28.23 29.03
N THR A 289 -3.69 27.11 28.32
CA THR A 289 -4.75 26.12 28.10
C THR A 289 -4.89 25.12 29.26
N SER A 290 -3.92 25.09 30.18
CA SER A 290 -3.74 24.03 31.19
C SER A 290 -4.76 24.04 32.34
N ILE A 291 -5.73 24.93 32.31
CA ILE A 291 -6.67 25.20 33.42
C ILE A 291 -7.81 24.19 33.43
N SER A 292 -8.06 23.51 32.29
CA SER A 292 -8.92 22.33 32.22
C SER A 292 -8.32 21.31 31.25
N PRO A 293 -8.16 20.03 31.65
CA PRO A 293 -7.75 18.96 30.73
C PRO A 293 -8.66 18.83 29.50
N SER A 294 -9.93 19.23 29.59
CA SER A 294 -10.89 19.19 28.48
C SER A 294 -10.77 20.34 27.48
N GLN A 295 -9.86 21.29 27.70
CA GLN A 295 -9.67 22.49 26.86
C GLN A 295 -8.23 22.60 26.33
N GLN A 296 -7.53 21.47 26.29
CA GLN A 296 -6.23 21.39 25.64
C GLN A 296 -6.41 21.52 24.14
N TRP A 297 -5.50 22.24 23.50
CA TRP A 297 -5.46 22.28 22.05
C TRP A 297 -5.08 20.91 21.52
N THR A 298 -5.71 20.51 20.43
CA THR A 298 -5.36 19.28 19.72
C THR A 298 -4.85 19.62 18.34
N ILE A 299 -3.82 18.89 17.93
CA ILE A 299 -3.26 18.90 16.58
C ILE A 299 -3.52 17.50 16.02
N ALA A 300 -4.01 17.42 14.79
CA ALA A 300 -4.32 16.17 14.11
C ALA A 300 -4.01 16.26 12.61
N ILE A 301 -4.09 15.12 11.92
CA ILE A 301 -3.99 14.99 10.47
C ILE A 301 -5.14 14.11 9.95
#